data_AF-A0AAW2TJF1-F1
#
_entry.id   AF-A0AAW2TJF1-F1
#
_cell.length_a   1.000
_cell.length_b   1.000
_cell.length_c   1.000
_cell.angle_alpha   90.00
_cell.angle_beta   90.00
_cell.angle_gamma   90.00
#
_symmetry.space_group_name_H-M   'P 1'
#
loop_
_entity.id
_entity.type
_entity.pdbx_description
1 polymer ?
#
loop_
_entity_poly.entity_id
_entity_poly.type
_entity_poly.pdbx_seq_one_letter_code
_entity_poly.pdbx_strand_id
1 'polypeptide(L)' 'MQEAESRGRLTGVMVKDQAPSISHLLFVDDTLVFCEARETQLEEIQRILYSYERSSGQVINFRSLVWLSDSRKAQLMYA' A
#
# COMPACT_ATOMS: atom_id res chain seq x y z
N MET A 1 -5.51 -6.82 -2.73
CA MET A 1 -4.09 -6.65 -2.30
C MET A 1 -3.32 -7.96 -2.32
N GLN A 2 -3.81 -9.04 -1.69
CA GLN A 2 -3.10 -10.34 -1.65
C GLN A 2 -2.70 -10.88 -3.04
N GLU A 3 -3.56 -10.78 -4.05
CA GLU A 3 -3.22 -11.21 -5.42
C GLU A 3 -2.10 -10.36 -6.06
N ALA A 4 -2.04 -9.07 -5.75
CA ALA A 4 -0.98 -8.21 -6.26
C ALA A 4 0.35 -8.53 -5.58
N GLU A 5 0.32 -8.87 -4.29
CA GLU A 5 1.47 -9.36 -3.53
C GLU A 5 1.96 -10.72 -4.05
N SER A 6 1.06 -11.69 -4.27
CA SER A 6 1.43 -13.02 -4.79
C SER A 6 2.02 -12.97 -6.20
N ARG A 7 1.68 -11.93 -6.98
CA ARG A 7 2.23 -11.69 -8.32
C ARG A 7 3.48 -10.78 -8.31
N GLY A 8 3.98 -10.40 -7.13
CA GLY A 8 5.15 -9.53 -7.00
C GLY A 8 4.93 -8.09 -7.46
N ARG A 9 3.67 -7.67 -7.62
CA ARG A 9 3.30 -6.28 -7.96
C ARG A 9 3.25 -5.38 -6.73
N LEU A 10 3.07 -5.97 -5.55
CA LEU A 10 3.22 -5.33 -4.25
C LEU A 10 4.22 -6.10 -3.41
N THR A 11 5.02 -5.38 -2.64
CA THR A 11 5.93 -5.94 -1.65
C THR A 11 5.45 -5.53 -0.28
N GLY A 12 4.95 -6.48 0.53
CA GLY A 12 4.60 -6.21 1.91
C GLY A 12 5.82 -6.08 2.82
N VAL A 13 5.59 -5.80 4.10
CA VAL A 13 6.65 -5.76 5.12
C VAL A 13 6.78 -7.13 5.80
N MET A 14 8.02 -7.55 6.06
CA MET A 14 8.33 -8.73 6.86
C MET A 14 9.06 -8.31 8.13
N VAL A 15 8.58 -8.76 9.29
CA VAL A 15 9.16 -8.42 10.60
C VAL A 15 10.43 -9.24 10.90
N LYS A 16 10.53 -10.42 10.31
CA LYS A 16 11.66 -11.34 10.46
C LYS A 16 11.79 -12.18 9.19
N ASP A 17 13.00 -12.66 8.92
CA ASP A 17 13.24 -13.68 7.89
C ASP A 17 12.25 -14.85 8.05
N GLN A 18 11.63 -15.24 6.94
CA GLN A 18 10.62 -16.29 6.83
C GLN A 18 9.26 -16.02 7.53
N ALA A 19 9.06 -14.82 8.08
CA ALA A 19 7.74 -14.42 8.54
C ALA A 19 6.80 -14.16 7.33
N PRO A 20 5.48 -14.31 7.49
CA PRO A 20 4.54 -13.87 6.48
C PRO A 20 4.73 -12.41 6.14
N SER A 21 4.74 -12.10 4.84
CA SER A 21 4.71 -10.72 4.37
C SER A 21 3.31 -10.12 4.60
N ILE A 22 3.27 -8.88 5.08
CA ILE A 22 2.06 -8.14 5.37
C ILE A 22 2.00 -6.93 4.44
N SER A 23 1.08 -6.93 3.48
CA SER A 23 0.83 -5.78 2.59
C SER A 23 -0.24 -4.82 3.11
N HIS A 24 -1.11 -5.25 4.03
CA HIS A 24 -2.19 -4.42 4.55
C HIS A 24 -2.71 -4.91 5.90
N LEU A 25 -3.23 -3.99 6.71
CA LEU A 25 -3.94 -4.26 7.95
C LEU A 25 -5.30 -3.56 7.91
N LEU A 26 -6.35 -4.32 8.18
CA LEU A 26 -7.73 -3.83 8.22
C LEU A 26 -8.12 -3.57 9.68
N PHE A 27 -8.56 -2.36 9.97
CA PHE A 27 -9.21 -1.98 11.23
C PHE A 27 -10.70 -1.72 10.96
N VAL A 28 -11.45 -1.39 12.01
CA VAL A 28 -12.89 -1.12 11.91
C VAL A 28 -13.17 0.06 10.99
N ASP A 29 -12.36 1.12 11.08
CA ASP A 29 -12.58 2.37 10.34
C ASP A 29 -11.46 2.69 9.33
N ASP A 30 -10.27 2.11 9.50
CA ASP A 30 -9.08 2.47 8.72
C ASP A 30 -8.39 1.24 8.12
N THR A 31 -7.70 1.44 7.00
CA THR A 31 -6.83 0.44 6.40
C THR A 31 -5.42 0.99 6.28
N LEU A 32 -4.44 0.27 6.84
CA LEU A 32 -3.02 0.55 6.60
C LEU A 32 -2.54 -0.29 5.43
N VAL A 33 -1.77 0.32 4.53
CA VAL A 33 -1.17 -0.35 3.37
C VAL A 33 0.34 -0.20 3.45
N PHE A 34 1.05 -1.32 3.31
CA PHE A 34 2.50 -1.39 3.30
C PHE A 34 2.96 -1.74 1.89
N CYS A 35 3.88 -0.94 1.36
CA CYS A 35 4.55 -1.19 0.11
C CYS A 35 5.97 -0.62 0.14
N GLU A 36 6.82 -1.06 -0.78
CA GLU A 36 8.06 -0.32 -1.02
C GLU A 36 7.75 1.07 -1.58
N ALA A 37 8.67 2.01 -1.34
CA ALA A 37 8.58 3.37 -1.86
C ALA A 37 8.90 3.44 -3.37
N ARG A 38 8.15 2.69 -4.17
CA ARG A 38 8.24 2.64 -5.64
C ARG A 38 6.93 3.12 -6.23
N GLU A 39 7.03 4.02 -7.20
CA GLU A 39 5.87 4.58 -7.92
C GLU A 39 4.97 3.49 -8.50
N THR A 40 5.55 2.44 -9.08
CA THR A 40 4.81 1.31 -9.65
C THR A 40 3.95 0.54 -8.63
N GLN A 41 4.38 0.46 -7.36
CA GLN A 41 3.58 -0.16 -6.31
C GLN A 41 2.44 0.76 -5.85
N LEU A 42 2.71 2.07 -5.81
CA LEU A 42 1.68 3.06 -5.50
C LEU A 42 0.58 3.08 -6.56
N GLU A 43 0.94 3.03 -7.84
CA GLU A 43 0.00 2.91 -8.95
C GLU A 43 -0.85 1.64 -8.85
N GLU A 44 -0.24 0.50 -8.49
CA GLU A 44 -0.98 -0.75 -8.31
C GLU A 44 -1.95 -0.67 -7.12
N ILE A 45 -1.56 -0.02 -6.01
CA ILE A 45 -2.45 0.25 -4.88
C ILE A 45 -3.62 1.13 -5.34
N GLN A 46 -3.35 2.23 -6.03
CA GLN A 46 -4.39 3.11 -6.58
C GLN A 46 -5.34 2.36 -7.50
N ARG A 47 -4.82 1.49 -8.38
CA ARG A 47 -5.64 0.66 -9.29
C ARG A 47 -6.56 -0.28 -8.54
N ILE A 48 -6.06 -0.94 -7.49
CA ILE A 48 -6.86 -1.86 -6.65
C ILE A 48 -7.95 -1.08 -5.92
N LEU A 49 -7.60 0.05 -5.32
CA LEU A 49 -8.51 0.87 -4.55
C LEU A 49 -9.59 1.49 -5.43
N TYR A 50 -9.23 2.02 -6.61
CA TYR A 50 -10.20 2.52 -7.58
C TYR A 50 -11.16 1.42 -8.07
N SER A 51 -10.66 0.21 -8.30
CA SER A 51 -11.53 -0.94 -8.63
C SER A 51 -12.48 -1.27 -7.48
N TYR A 52 -12.02 -1.15 -6.24
CA TYR A 52 -12.85 -1.35 -5.05
C TYR A 52 -13.92 -0.26 -4.93
N GLU A 53 -13.58 1.02 -5.09
CA GLU A 53 -14.55 2.13 -5.06
C GLU A 53 -15.67 1.90 -6.08
N ARG A 54 -15.32 1.54 -7.32
CA ARG A 54 -16.30 1.33 -8.39
C ARG A 54 -17.22 0.13 -8.16
N SER A 55 -16.69 -0.94 -7.57
CA SER A 55 -17.46 -2.17 -7.35
C SER A 55 -18.30 -2.11 -6.08
N SER A 56 -17.80 -1.44 -5.04
CA SER A 56 -18.48 -1.30 -3.74
C SER A 56 -19.40 -0.08 -3.67
N GLY A 57 -19.16 0.94 -4.50
CA GLY A 57 -19.81 2.25 -4.40
C GLY A 57 -19.30 3.10 -3.24
N GLN A 58 -18.25 2.66 -2.54
CA GLN A 58 -17.64 3.41 -1.45
C GLN A 58 -16.65 4.43 -1.98
N VAL A 59 -16.55 5.58 -1.30
CA VAL A 59 -15.49 6.56 -1.53
C VAL A 59 -14.36 6.27 -0.54
N ILE A 60 -13.16 6.04 -1.05
CA ILE A 60 -11.98 5.78 -0.23
C ILE A 60 -11.36 7.11 0.16
N ASN A 61 -11.18 7.30 1.47
CA ASN A 61 -10.44 8.43 2.01
C ASN A 61 -8.97 8.06 2.14
N PHE A 62 -8.13 8.63 1.26
CA PHE A 62 -6.68 8.50 1.34
C PHE A 62 -6.10 9.44 2.40
N ARG A 63 -6.42 9.20 3.68
CA ARG A 63 -5.88 9.98 4.79
C ARG A 63 -4.52 9.41 5.21
N SER A 64 -3.46 10.15 4.87
CA SER A 64 -2.05 9.93 5.23
C SER A 64 -1.43 8.61 4.79
N LEU A 65 -0.72 8.63 3.65
CA LEU A 65 0.42 7.72 3.44
C LEU A 65 1.60 8.23 4.27
N VAL A 66 1.99 7.49 5.32
CA VAL A 66 3.24 7.75 6.04
C VAL A 66 4.36 7.02 5.32
N TRP A 67 5.16 7.77 4.56
CA TRP A 67 6.35 7.27 3.87
C TRP A 67 7.50 7.17 4.87
N LEU A 68 7.81 5.97 5.34
CA LEU A 68 9.05 5.69 6.07
C LEU A 68 10.11 5.22 5.06
N SER A 69 10.84 6.14 4.45
CA SER A 69 12.06 5.78 3.74
C SER A 69 13.24 5.72 4.71
N ASP A 70 14.11 4.74 4.51
CA ASP A 70 15.44 4.71 5.12
C ASP A 70 16.17 6.04 4.83
N SER A 71 16.92 6.53 5.81
CA SER A 71 17.29 7.94 6.04
C SER A 71 18.27 8.57 5.03
N ARG A 72 18.13 8.35 3.71
CA ARG A 72 19.09 8.90 2.73
C ARG A 72 18.55 9.57 1.48
N LYS A 73 17.23 9.63 1.23
CA LYS A 73 16.63 10.56 0.25
C LYS A 73 15.11 10.44 0.28
N ALA A 74 14.47 11.24 1.12
CA ALA A 74 13.06 11.60 0.91
C ALA A 74 13.05 12.87 0.06
N GLN A 75 12.77 12.73 -1.24
CA GLN A 75 12.39 13.87 -2.07
C GLN A 75 10.86 13.91 -2.14
N LEU A 76 10.32 15.04 -1.69
CA LEU A 76 8.90 15.41 -1.76
C LEU A 76 8.46 15.47 -3.23
N MET A 77 7.40 14.75 -3.58
CA MET A 77 6.72 14.93 -4.85
C MET A 77 5.22 15.20 -4.61
N TYR A 78 4.88 16.48 -4.83
CA TYR A 78 3.60 17.15 -5.10
C TYR A 78 2.54 17.39 -4.01
N ALA A 79 2.43 18.70 -3.69
CA ALA A 79 1.28 19.60 -3.84
C ALA A 79 -0.14 19.08 -3.56
#